data_AF-A0A9X7YF91-F1
#
_entry.id   AF-A0A9X7YF91-F1
#
_cell.length_a   1.000
_cell.length_b   1.000
_cell.length_c   1.000
_cell.angle_alpha   90.00
_cell.angle_beta   90.00
_cell.angle_gamma   90.00
#
_symmetry.space_group_name_H-M   'P 1'
#
loop_
_entity.id
_entity.type
_entity.pdbx_description
1 polymer ?
#
loop_
_entity_poly.entity_id
_entity_poly.type
_entity_poly.pdbx_seq_one_letter_code
_entity_poly.pdbx_strand_id
1 'polypeptide(L)'
;MSRQHSLTGAIPMAHDREGVFRLPMPPQTATPLSPIPAGWHALHHTILADGTLAVVVTDVDLASEWVRIHASRDGRLDPHCHIDRLTKSGLAKLLIRGEEGSREGPVFPLETPHPLRGRFADGRWLVVSSRTRDEPNARILSPDGTLLTQFMLGDGIEHVAIDDMDRIWSVGSMKEYSAGDGACPGWSGHRPPMASPVLRRTAKSWMCRHGPRKQGSSPTAMR
;
A
#
# COMPACT_ATOMS: atom_id res chain seq x y z
N MET A 1 -17.60 68.60 -21.84
CA MET A 1 -17.80 68.98 -20.42
C MET A 1 -17.74 67.71 -19.58
N SER A 2 -16.58 67.39 -19.02
CA SER A 2 -16.30 66.14 -18.31
C SER A 2 -16.83 66.20 -16.86
N ARG A 3 -17.63 65.21 -16.47
CA ARG A 3 -18.02 64.98 -15.06
C ARG A 3 -17.15 63.88 -14.47
N GLN A 4 -16.35 64.25 -13.47
CA GLN A 4 -15.69 63.32 -12.56
C GLN A 4 -16.71 62.83 -11.52
N HIS A 5 -16.88 61.52 -11.40
CA HIS A 5 -17.62 60.90 -10.29
C HIS A 5 -16.61 60.25 -9.34
N SER A 6 -16.45 60.84 -8.16
CA SER A 6 -15.75 60.24 -7.03
C SER A 6 -16.66 59.23 -6.34
N LEU A 7 -16.27 57.96 -6.28
CA LEU A 7 -16.90 56.91 -5.48
C LEU A 7 -16.06 56.65 -4.23
N THR A 8 -16.47 57.25 -3.12
CA THR A 8 -15.91 57.01 -1.78
C THR A 8 -16.68 55.83 -1.16
N GLY A 9 -16.19 54.61 -1.37
CA GLY A 9 -16.74 53.40 -0.75
C GLY A 9 -16.08 53.14 0.60
N ALA A 10 -16.85 53.21 1.68
CA ALA A 10 -16.41 52.90 3.03
C ALA A 10 -16.13 51.38 3.18
N ILE A 11 -14.95 51.03 3.70
CA ILE A 11 -14.54 49.66 4.01
C ILE A 11 -15.15 49.27 5.36
N PRO A 12 -16.00 48.24 5.46
CA PRO A 12 -16.45 47.73 6.75
C PRO A 12 -15.29 47.04 7.45
N MET A 13 -14.93 47.56 8.62
CA MET A 13 -13.99 46.94 9.55
C MET A 13 -14.61 45.65 10.10
N ALA A 14 -14.11 44.51 9.63
CA ALA A 14 -14.53 43.20 10.09
C ALA A 14 -14.12 43.02 11.56
N HIS A 15 -15.14 42.74 12.38
CA HIS A 15 -15.03 42.45 13.80
C HIS A 15 -14.09 41.28 14.11
N ASP A 16 -13.44 41.44 15.26
CA ASP A 16 -12.66 40.51 16.05
C ASP A 16 -12.63 39.04 15.59
N ARG A 17 -11.40 38.61 15.27
CA ARG A 17 -10.98 37.22 15.24
C ARG A 17 -11.13 36.65 16.65
N GLU A 18 -12.14 35.81 16.84
CA GLU A 18 -12.18 34.91 17.98
C GLU A 18 -10.88 34.12 18.04
N GLY A 19 -10.07 34.40 19.07
CA GLY A 19 -8.85 33.69 19.36
C GLY A 19 -9.19 32.26 19.72
N VAL A 20 -9.15 31.37 18.73
CA VAL A 20 -9.19 29.92 18.94
C VAL A 20 -7.96 29.55 19.76
N PHE A 21 -8.11 29.53 21.09
CA PHE A 21 -7.14 28.96 22.01
C PHE A 21 -6.96 27.49 21.61
N ARG A 22 -5.87 27.20 20.90
CA ARG A 22 -5.44 25.82 20.66
C ARG A 22 -5.10 25.24 22.02
N LEU A 23 -5.99 24.42 22.56
CA LEU A 23 -5.70 23.62 23.73
C LEU A 23 -4.40 22.83 23.44
N PRO A 24 -3.46 22.77 24.40
CA PRO A 24 -2.24 22.01 24.23
C PRO A 24 -2.62 20.57 23.88
N MET A 25 -2.09 20.09 22.75
CA MET A 25 -2.30 18.72 22.32
C MET A 25 -1.83 17.81 23.46
N PRO A 26 -2.68 16.93 24.01
CA PRO A 26 -2.30 16.09 25.12
C PRO A 26 -1.04 15.29 24.75
N PRO A 27 -0.13 15.04 25.71
CA PRO A 27 1.09 14.29 25.44
C PRO A 27 0.72 12.95 24.80
N GLN A 28 1.24 12.71 23.59
CA GLN A 28 0.96 11.48 22.88
C GLN A 28 1.56 10.32 23.67
N THR A 29 0.72 9.40 24.13
CA THR A 29 1.16 8.17 24.79
C THR A 29 1.81 7.28 23.73
N ALA A 30 3.13 7.25 23.69
CA ALA A 30 3.86 6.34 22.81
C ALA A 30 3.65 4.90 23.28
N THR A 31 2.84 4.12 22.56
CA THR A 31 2.63 2.71 22.89
C THR A 31 3.85 1.90 22.44
N PRO A 32 4.63 1.28 23.34
CA PRO A 32 5.90 0.64 23.00
C PRO A 32 5.68 -0.48 21.98
N LEU A 33 6.45 -0.52 20.88
CA LEU A 33 6.32 -1.56 19.87
C LEU A 33 6.51 -2.94 20.49
N SER A 34 5.69 -3.92 20.09
CA SER A 34 5.90 -5.28 20.54
C SER A 34 7.28 -5.78 20.11
N PRO A 35 7.93 -6.59 20.96
CA PRO A 35 9.23 -7.13 20.62
C PRO A 35 9.08 -7.97 19.35
N ILE A 36 10.00 -7.76 18.42
CA ILE A 36 10.11 -8.62 17.23
C ILE A 36 10.61 -9.98 17.70
N PRO A 37 9.98 -11.10 17.28
CA PRO A 37 10.45 -12.43 17.67
C PRO A 37 11.91 -12.66 17.29
N ALA A 38 12.63 -13.44 18.10
CA ALA A 38 14.02 -13.77 17.82
C ALA A 38 14.17 -14.44 16.44
N GLY A 39 15.19 -14.01 15.68
CA GLY A 39 15.41 -14.48 14.30
C GLY A 39 14.52 -13.83 13.25
N TRP A 40 13.69 -12.86 13.62
CA TRP A 40 12.90 -12.06 12.69
C TRP A 40 13.38 -10.60 12.69
N HIS A 41 13.22 -9.92 11.56
CA HIS A 41 13.68 -8.57 11.30
C HIS A 41 12.52 -7.73 10.76
N ALA A 42 12.27 -6.55 11.32
CA ALA A 42 11.22 -5.67 10.78
C ALA A 42 11.61 -5.14 9.41
N LEU A 43 10.74 -5.35 8.42
CA LEU A 43 10.95 -4.88 7.06
C LEU A 43 10.14 -3.61 6.77
N HIS A 44 8.86 -3.60 7.14
CA HIS A 44 7.95 -2.49 6.83
C HIS A 44 6.82 -2.40 7.85
N HIS A 45 6.23 -1.21 8.03
CA HIS A 45 5.07 -0.94 8.88
C HIS A 45 3.95 -0.31 8.04
N THR A 46 2.69 -0.64 8.36
CA THR A 46 1.53 -0.01 7.71
C THR A 46 0.35 0.05 8.67
N ILE A 47 -0.50 1.07 8.49
CA ILE A 47 -1.77 1.20 9.20
C ILE A 47 -2.86 0.60 8.30
N LEU A 48 -3.61 -0.36 8.84
CA LEU A 48 -4.72 -0.99 8.14
C LEU A 48 -5.97 -0.09 8.18
N ALA A 49 -6.96 -0.42 7.35
CA ALA A 49 -8.21 0.35 7.25
C ALA A 49 -8.98 0.44 8.58
N ASP A 50 -8.83 -0.56 9.46
CA ASP A 50 -9.39 -0.59 10.81
C ASP A 50 -8.56 0.20 11.85
N GLY A 51 -7.50 0.90 11.42
CA GLY A 51 -6.60 1.66 12.28
C GLY A 51 -5.53 0.82 12.98
N THR A 52 -5.54 -0.52 12.84
CA THR A 52 -4.54 -1.38 13.47
C THR A 52 -3.19 -1.27 12.78
N LEU A 53 -2.11 -1.41 13.55
CA LEU A 53 -0.75 -1.39 13.02
C LEU A 53 -0.35 -2.81 12.61
N ALA A 54 0.01 -2.99 11.34
CA ALA A 54 0.61 -4.23 10.86
C ALA A 54 2.08 -4.03 10.53
N VAL A 55 2.94 -4.91 11.04
CA VAL A 55 4.38 -4.96 10.76
C VAL A 55 4.67 -6.22 9.96
N VAL A 56 5.35 -6.09 8.83
CA VAL A 56 5.95 -7.26 8.18
C VAL A 56 7.32 -7.44 8.76
N VAL A 57 7.55 -8.63 9.25
CA VAL A 57 8.86 -9.10 9.68
C VAL A 57 9.32 -10.21 8.76
N THR A 58 10.63 -10.38 8.60
CA THR A 58 11.26 -11.38 7.74
C THR A 58 12.33 -12.15 8.48
N ASP A 59 12.55 -13.41 8.11
CA ASP A 59 13.63 -14.23 8.66
C ASP A 59 15.02 -13.92 8.05
N VAL A 60 15.04 -13.09 7.00
CA VAL A 60 16.24 -12.53 6.39
C VAL A 60 16.37 -11.04 6.73
N ASP A 61 17.58 -10.59 7.07
CA ASP A 61 17.87 -9.20 7.41
C ASP A 61 18.16 -8.37 6.14
N LEU A 62 17.12 -8.03 5.39
CA LEU A 62 17.27 -7.22 4.18
C LEU A 62 17.86 -5.83 4.46
N ALA A 63 17.57 -5.25 5.63
CA ALA A 63 18.04 -3.91 5.98
C ALA A 63 19.57 -3.90 6.19
N SER A 64 20.10 -4.82 6.98
CA SER A 64 21.54 -4.94 7.19
C SER A 64 22.28 -5.30 5.90
N GLU A 65 21.70 -6.14 5.04
CA GLU A 65 22.30 -6.50 3.75
C GLU A 65 22.33 -5.31 2.79
N TRP A 66 21.27 -4.48 2.76
CA TRP A 66 21.31 -3.22 2.03
C TRP A 66 22.43 -2.30 2.53
N VAL A 67 22.57 -2.14 3.85
CA VAL A 67 23.66 -1.32 4.43
C VAL A 67 25.03 -1.88 4.04
N ARG A 68 25.23 -3.20 4.09
CA ARG A 68 26.49 -3.84 3.69
C ARG A 68 26.80 -3.59 2.22
N ILE A 69 25.83 -3.74 1.33
CA ILE A 69 26.04 -3.50 -0.10
C ILE A 69 26.42 -2.04 -0.35
N HIS A 70 25.71 -1.09 0.25
CA HIS A 70 26.03 0.34 0.11
C HIS A 70 27.40 0.71 0.70
N ALA A 71 27.84 0.02 1.76
CA ALA A 71 29.17 0.21 2.34
C ALA A 71 30.29 -0.43 1.50
N SER A 72 29.96 -1.46 0.72
CA SER A 72 30.94 -2.13 -0.16
C SER A 72 31.33 -1.21 -1.31
N ARG A 73 32.61 -0.84 -1.39
CA ARG A 73 33.16 0.00 -2.48
C ARG A 73 33.57 -0.81 -3.71
N ASP A 74 33.55 -2.14 -3.60
CA ASP A 74 34.24 -3.03 -4.52
C ASP A 74 33.48 -3.26 -5.83
N GLY A 75 32.21 -2.82 -5.93
CA GLY A 75 31.37 -2.98 -7.13
C GLY A 75 31.13 -4.43 -7.58
N ARG A 76 31.63 -5.41 -6.81
CA ARG A 76 31.61 -6.84 -7.14
C ARG A 76 30.24 -7.50 -6.99
N LEU A 77 29.38 -6.93 -6.16
CA LEU A 77 28.02 -7.40 -5.97
C LEU A 77 27.11 -6.55 -6.84
N ASP A 78 26.39 -7.18 -7.77
CA ASP A 78 25.18 -6.58 -8.31
C ASP A 78 24.15 -6.52 -7.16
N PRO A 79 23.88 -5.32 -6.60
CA PRO A 79 23.02 -5.18 -5.42
C PRO A 79 21.65 -5.79 -5.63
N HIS A 80 21.11 -5.64 -6.84
CA HIS A 80 19.75 -6.06 -7.16
C HIS A 80 19.65 -7.59 -7.19
N CYS A 81 20.57 -8.27 -7.89
CA CYS A 81 20.57 -9.74 -7.95
C CYS A 81 20.80 -10.39 -6.58
N HIS A 82 21.64 -9.79 -5.72
CA HIS A 82 21.88 -10.33 -4.37
C HIS A 82 20.64 -10.19 -3.48
N ILE A 83 20.05 -9.00 -3.45
CA ILE A 83 18.83 -8.74 -2.65
C ILE A 83 17.66 -9.59 -3.16
N ASP A 84 17.48 -9.71 -4.47
CA ASP A 84 16.42 -10.53 -5.05
C ASP A 84 16.57 -12.01 -4.67
N ARG A 85 17.80 -12.53 -4.67
CA ARG A 85 18.09 -13.91 -4.26
C ARG A 85 17.78 -14.13 -2.79
N LEU A 86 18.27 -13.23 -1.93
CA LEU A 86 18.06 -13.32 -0.48
C LEU A 86 16.58 -13.23 -0.14
N THR A 87 15.88 -12.29 -0.77
CA THR A 87 14.43 -12.11 -0.68
C THR A 87 13.74 -13.44 -0.97
N LYS A 88 13.94 -14.01 -2.17
CA LYS A 88 13.29 -15.26 -2.61
C LYS A 88 13.61 -16.49 -1.73
N SER A 89 14.66 -16.46 -0.92
CA SER A 89 14.99 -17.51 0.03
C SER A 89 14.33 -17.35 1.40
N GLY A 90 13.80 -16.17 1.70
CA GLY A 90 13.23 -15.83 3.01
C GLY A 90 11.72 -16.03 3.11
N LEU A 91 11.26 -15.99 4.35
CA LEU A 91 9.85 -15.95 4.74
C LEU A 91 9.52 -14.58 5.32
N ALA A 92 8.27 -14.18 5.14
CA ALA A 92 7.67 -13.02 5.75
C ALA A 92 6.54 -13.47 6.70
N LYS A 93 6.37 -12.73 7.79
CA LYS A 93 5.28 -12.90 8.75
C LYS A 93 4.65 -11.54 9.05
N LEU A 94 3.34 -11.52 9.26
CA LEU A 94 2.65 -10.34 9.75
C LEU A 94 2.57 -10.36 11.27
N LEU A 95 2.91 -9.24 11.91
CA LEU A 95 2.60 -8.96 13.31
C LEU A 95 1.55 -7.87 13.32
N ILE A 96 0.40 -8.13 13.93
CA ILE A 96 -0.75 -7.23 13.94
C ILE A 96 -0.95 -6.75 15.36
N ARG A 97 -1.01 -5.43 15.53
CA ARG A 97 -1.20 -4.77 16.80
C ARG A 97 -2.55 -4.07 16.84
N GLY A 98 -3.43 -4.58 17.69
CA GLY A 98 -4.71 -3.97 18.02
C GLY A 98 -4.73 -3.46 19.46
N GLU A 99 -5.93 -3.08 19.91
CA GLU A 99 -6.18 -2.61 21.28
C GLU A 99 -5.93 -3.71 22.32
N GLU A 100 -6.29 -4.96 21.99
CA GLU A 100 -6.11 -6.14 22.86
C GLU A 100 -4.67 -6.66 22.88
N GLY A 101 -3.75 -5.99 22.19
CA GLY A 101 -2.34 -6.35 22.12
C GLY A 101 -1.92 -6.84 20.74
N SER A 102 -0.90 -7.69 20.73
CA SER A 102 -0.27 -8.16 19.49
C SER A 102 -0.62 -9.61 19.21
N ARG A 103 -0.92 -9.87 17.94
CA ARG A 103 -1.20 -11.21 17.42
C ARG A 103 -0.36 -11.48 16.19
N GLU A 104 0.01 -12.74 16.02
CA GLU A 104 0.67 -13.20 14.80
C GLU A 104 -0.36 -13.37 13.70
N GLY A 105 -0.02 -12.88 12.51
CA GLY A 105 -0.72 -13.12 11.27
C GLY A 105 -0.07 -14.25 10.47
N PRO A 106 -0.41 -14.38 9.19
CA PRO A 106 0.09 -15.47 8.36
C PRO A 106 1.59 -15.35 8.09
N VAL A 107 2.20 -16.50 7.80
CA VAL A 107 3.55 -16.64 7.26
C VAL A 107 3.45 -16.95 5.77
N PHE A 108 4.25 -16.29 4.95
CA PHE A 108 4.24 -16.45 3.50
C PHE A 108 5.65 -16.24 2.91
N PRO A 109 5.93 -16.74 1.70
CA PRO A 109 7.21 -16.49 1.04
C PRO A 109 7.47 -15.00 0.81
N LEU A 110 8.68 -14.54 1.15
CA LEU A 110 9.12 -13.18 0.88
C LEU A 110 9.59 -13.12 -0.58
N GLU A 111 8.76 -12.67 -1.51
CA GLU A 111 9.17 -12.69 -2.93
C GLU A 111 9.69 -11.38 -3.48
N THR A 112 9.47 -10.30 -2.74
CA THR A 112 9.88 -8.95 -3.10
C THR A 112 10.50 -8.28 -1.87
N PRO A 113 11.57 -7.49 -2.03
CA PRO A 113 12.20 -6.81 -0.90
C PRO A 113 11.32 -5.70 -0.31
N HIS A 114 10.26 -5.30 -1.02
CA HIS A 114 9.37 -4.21 -0.61
C HIS A 114 7.89 -4.61 -0.71
N PRO A 115 7.41 -5.54 0.13
CA PRO A 115 6.03 -5.98 0.09
C PRO A 115 5.09 -4.91 0.67
N LEU A 116 4.24 -4.37 -0.20
CA LEU A 116 3.07 -3.57 0.17
C LEU A 116 1.92 -4.48 0.53
N ARG A 117 0.98 -3.99 1.36
CA ARG A 117 -0.08 -4.84 1.88
C ARG A 117 -1.35 -4.09 2.26
N GLY A 118 -2.46 -4.82 2.18
CA GLY A 118 -3.77 -4.41 2.67
C GLY A 118 -4.53 -5.62 3.22
N ARG A 119 -5.55 -5.36 4.02
CA ARG A 119 -6.42 -6.40 4.59
C ARG A 119 -7.85 -6.18 4.13
N PHE A 120 -8.50 -7.24 3.66
CA PHE A 120 -9.92 -7.27 3.33
C PHE A 120 -10.76 -7.41 4.60
N ALA A 121 -12.03 -7.02 4.53
CA ALA A 121 -12.98 -7.12 5.66
C ALA A 121 -13.18 -8.57 6.13
N ASP A 122 -13.10 -9.54 5.20
CA ASP A 122 -13.16 -10.99 5.51
C ASP A 122 -11.86 -11.57 6.08
N GLY A 123 -10.84 -10.74 6.29
CA GLY A 123 -9.56 -11.13 6.87
C GLY A 123 -8.53 -11.66 5.88
N ARG A 124 -8.86 -11.77 4.58
CA ARG A 124 -7.86 -12.04 3.54
C ARG A 124 -6.82 -10.92 3.47
N TRP A 125 -5.65 -11.24 2.92
CA TRP A 125 -4.54 -10.31 2.77
C TRP A 125 -4.21 -10.07 1.32
N LEU A 126 -4.06 -8.81 0.95
CA LEU A 126 -3.43 -8.41 -0.30
C LEU A 126 -1.94 -8.19 -0.03
N VAL A 127 -1.07 -8.84 -0.80
CA VAL A 127 0.38 -8.60 -0.80
C VAL A 127 0.79 -8.19 -2.21
N VAL A 128 1.51 -7.08 -2.33
CA VAL A 128 1.87 -6.48 -3.61
C VAL A 128 3.36 -6.13 -3.64
N SER A 129 4.04 -6.48 -4.72
CA SER A 129 5.36 -5.95 -5.03
C SER A 129 5.23 -4.60 -5.72
N SER A 130 6.03 -3.63 -5.29
CA SER A 130 6.12 -2.30 -5.91
C SER A 130 6.55 -2.36 -7.37
N ARG A 131 7.26 -3.43 -7.75
CA ARG A 131 7.79 -3.66 -9.09
C ARG A 131 7.17 -4.87 -9.76
N THR A 132 7.03 -4.77 -11.07
CA THR A 132 6.70 -5.90 -11.94
C THR A 132 7.55 -5.90 -13.21
N ARG A 133 7.74 -7.09 -13.79
CA ARG A 133 8.32 -7.29 -15.11
C ARG A 133 7.32 -8.08 -15.96
N ASP A 134 7.37 -9.41 -15.84
CA ASP A 134 6.59 -10.34 -16.66
C ASP A 134 5.70 -11.28 -15.81
N GLU A 135 5.72 -11.12 -14.49
CA GLU A 135 4.99 -11.99 -13.55
C GLU A 135 3.95 -11.20 -12.73
N PRO A 136 2.84 -11.82 -12.31
CA PRO A 136 1.89 -11.20 -11.39
C PRO A 136 2.56 -10.66 -10.13
N ASN A 137 2.37 -9.37 -9.85
CA ASN A 137 2.98 -8.70 -8.70
C ASN A 137 2.02 -8.50 -7.52
N ALA A 138 0.76 -8.94 -7.63
CA ALA A 138 -0.23 -8.88 -6.57
C ALA A 138 -0.81 -10.26 -6.27
N ARG A 139 -1.08 -10.50 -4.98
CA ARG A 139 -1.53 -11.78 -4.45
C ARG A 139 -2.59 -11.58 -3.40
N ILE A 140 -3.60 -12.44 -3.39
CA ILE A 140 -4.52 -12.54 -2.27
C ILE A 140 -4.23 -13.83 -1.53
N LEU A 141 -3.95 -13.71 -0.24
CA LEU A 141 -3.79 -14.80 0.70
C LEU A 141 -5.04 -14.93 1.56
N SER A 142 -5.41 -16.14 1.95
CA SER A 142 -6.39 -16.37 3.01
C SER A 142 -5.87 -15.92 4.38
N PRO A 143 -6.73 -15.83 5.41
CA PRO A 143 -6.31 -15.40 6.74
C PRO A 143 -5.16 -16.22 7.36
N ASP A 144 -5.04 -17.50 6.97
CA ASP A 144 -3.99 -18.43 7.39
C ASP A 144 -2.69 -18.33 6.56
N GLY A 145 -2.70 -17.53 5.48
CA GLY A 145 -1.55 -17.33 4.59
C GLY A 145 -1.55 -18.17 3.33
N THR A 146 -2.54 -19.05 3.15
CA THR A 146 -2.64 -19.85 1.92
C THR A 146 -2.92 -18.95 0.72
N LEU A 147 -2.19 -19.17 -0.38
CA LEU A 147 -2.38 -18.40 -1.61
C LEU A 147 -3.74 -18.73 -2.26
N LEU A 148 -4.57 -17.71 -2.47
CA LEU A 148 -5.88 -17.84 -3.11
C LEU A 148 -5.86 -17.47 -4.59
N THR A 149 -5.21 -16.35 -4.95
CA THR A 149 -5.09 -15.90 -6.34
C THR A 149 -3.92 -14.94 -6.54
N GLN A 150 -3.52 -14.76 -7.80
CA GLN A 150 -2.47 -13.84 -8.23
C GLN A 150 -2.94 -13.06 -9.45
N PHE A 151 -2.54 -11.79 -9.55
CA PHE A 151 -2.83 -10.93 -10.70
C PHE A 151 -1.83 -9.78 -10.82
N MET A 152 -1.88 -9.08 -11.94
CA MET A 152 -1.05 -7.90 -12.22
C MET A 152 -1.78 -6.63 -11.76
N LEU A 153 -1.15 -5.83 -10.89
CA LEU A 153 -1.70 -4.53 -10.45
C LEU A 153 -1.02 -3.33 -11.13
N GLY A 154 0.15 -3.53 -11.74
CA GLY A 154 0.95 -2.53 -12.46
C GLY A 154 2.37 -2.39 -11.93
N ASP A 155 3.21 -1.58 -12.58
CA ASP A 155 4.57 -1.25 -12.10
C ASP A 155 4.61 0.07 -11.33
N GLY A 156 5.63 0.26 -10.51
CA GLY A 156 5.90 1.50 -9.79
C GLY A 156 4.88 1.80 -8.69
N ILE A 157 4.34 0.76 -8.04
CA ILE A 157 3.36 0.92 -6.96
C ILE A 157 4.07 1.38 -5.69
N GLU A 158 3.65 2.51 -5.14
CA GLU A 158 4.24 3.09 -3.93
C GLU A 158 3.37 2.81 -2.71
N HIS A 159 2.05 2.86 -2.89
CA HIS A 159 1.07 2.60 -1.84
C HIS A 159 -0.09 1.76 -2.35
N VAL A 160 -0.62 0.93 -1.46
CA VAL A 160 -1.86 0.17 -1.68
C VAL A 160 -2.74 0.33 -0.44
N ALA A 161 -4.04 0.49 -0.67
CA ALA A 161 -5.07 0.49 0.35
C ALA A 161 -6.24 -0.37 -0.09
N ILE A 162 -6.99 -0.89 0.87
CA ILE A 162 -8.27 -1.56 0.66
C ILE A 162 -9.30 -0.74 1.42
N ASP A 163 -10.40 -0.37 0.75
CA ASP A 163 -11.48 0.36 1.39
C ASP A 163 -12.50 -0.58 2.06
N ASP A 164 -13.52 0.02 2.68
CA ASP A 164 -14.61 -0.66 3.37
C ASP A 164 -15.50 -1.52 2.46
N MET A 165 -15.43 -1.30 1.15
CA MET A 165 -16.12 -2.08 0.12
C MET A 165 -15.21 -3.16 -0.50
N ASP A 166 -14.09 -3.49 0.13
CA ASP A 166 -13.10 -4.45 -0.35
C ASP A 166 -12.51 -4.10 -1.75
N ARG A 167 -12.50 -2.80 -2.10
CA ARG A 167 -11.89 -2.33 -3.36
C ARG A 167 -10.42 -2.01 -3.14
N ILE A 168 -9.61 -2.40 -4.11
CA ILE A 168 -8.16 -2.17 -4.09
C ILE A 168 -7.88 -0.80 -4.71
N TRP A 169 -7.21 0.05 -3.94
CA TRP A 169 -6.68 1.33 -4.36
C TRP A 169 -5.16 1.28 -4.39
N SER A 170 -4.56 1.65 -5.52
CA SER A 170 -3.12 1.80 -5.62
C SER A 170 -2.74 3.23 -6.02
N VAL A 171 -1.64 3.70 -5.43
CA VAL A 171 -0.95 4.91 -5.83
C VAL A 171 0.44 4.49 -6.27
N GLY A 172 0.79 4.83 -7.50
CA GLY A 172 2.13 4.62 -8.02
C GLY A 172 2.71 5.92 -8.56
N SER A 173 4.03 6.01 -8.60
CA SER A 173 4.65 7.06 -9.41
C SER A 173 4.41 6.71 -10.86
N MET A 174 3.61 7.55 -11.52
CA MET A 174 3.67 7.61 -12.97
C MET A 174 5.03 8.21 -13.31
N LYS A 175 6.04 7.36 -13.48
CA LYS A 175 7.24 7.82 -14.19
C LYS A 175 6.79 8.15 -15.59
N GLU A 176 6.85 9.44 -15.89
CA GLU A 176 6.74 9.93 -17.26
C GLU A 176 7.90 9.27 -18.02
N TYR A 177 7.60 8.18 -18.70
CA TYR A 177 8.51 7.63 -19.68
C TYR A 177 8.62 8.72 -20.75
N SER A 178 9.72 9.46 -20.74
CA SER A 178 10.08 10.33 -21.86
C SER A 178 9.94 9.49 -23.11
N ALA A 179 9.00 9.85 -23.98
CA ALA A 179 8.64 9.10 -25.17
C ALA A 179 9.87 9.00 -26.09
N GLY A 180 10.65 7.93 -25.92
CA GLY A 180 11.72 7.50 -26.79
C GLY A 180 11.43 6.08 -27.23
N ASP A 181 10.65 5.94 -28.30
CA ASP A 181 10.53 4.80 -29.22
C ASP A 181 10.55 3.36 -28.67
N GLY A 182 9.92 3.13 -27.52
CA GLY A 182 9.77 1.78 -26.96
C GLY A 182 8.51 1.64 -26.12
N ALA A 183 7.34 1.92 -26.69
CA ALA A 183 6.07 1.70 -26.02
C ALA A 183 5.93 0.21 -25.63
N CYS A 184 5.62 -0.07 -24.36
CA CYS A 184 5.23 -1.41 -23.92
C CYS A 184 4.02 -1.89 -24.75
N PRO A 185 4.15 -2.92 -25.60
CA PRO A 185 3.04 -3.41 -26.40
C PRO A 185 2.06 -4.13 -25.47
N GLY A 186 0.95 -3.48 -25.14
CA GLY A 186 -0.12 -4.10 -24.34
C GLY A 186 -1.02 -3.14 -23.55
N TRP A 187 -0.64 -1.87 -23.39
CA TRP A 187 -1.50 -0.87 -22.74
C TRP A 187 -2.32 -0.12 -23.79
N SER A 188 -3.35 -0.76 -24.36
CA SER A 188 -4.35 -0.06 -25.16
C SER A 188 -5.18 0.84 -24.24
N GLY A 189 -4.90 2.14 -24.33
CA GLY A 189 -5.53 3.17 -23.51
C GLY A 189 -7.02 3.33 -23.80
N HIS A 190 -7.86 2.55 -23.12
CA HIS A 190 -9.21 2.98 -22.81
C HIS A 190 -9.15 3.80 -21.51
N ARG A 191 -9.10 5.13 -21.65
CA ARG A 191 -9.43 6.03 -20.53
C ARG A 191 -10.95 5.97 -20.34
N PRO A 192 -11.48 5.54 -19.16
CA PRO A 192 -12.89 5.73 -18.87
C PRO A 192 -13.19 7.23 -18.77
N PRO A 193 -14.40 7.68 -19.14
CA PRO A 193 -14.80 9.08 -19.02
C PRO A 193 -14.80 9.50 -17.55
N MET A 194 -14.01 10.53 -17.22
CA MET A 194 -13.89 11.05 -15.87
C MET A 194 -15.10 11.92 -15.52
N ALA A 195 -15.71 11.67 -14.36
CA ALA A 195 -16.68 12.56 -13.73
C ALA A 195 -16.01 13.30 -12.56
N SER A 196 -16.18 14.64 -12.57
CA SER A 196 -16.00 15.64 -11.51
C SER A 196 -14.56 16.10 -11.13
N PRO A 197 -14.31 17.42 -11.02
CA PRO A 197 -12.98 18.00 -10.81
C PRO A 197 -12.75 18.41 -9.34
N VAL A 198 -12.53 17.47 -8.43
CA VAL A 198 -11.91 17.78 -7.11
C VAL A 198 -11.02 16.60 -6.71
N LEU A 199 -9.79 16.89 -6.27
CA LEU A 199 -8.63 15.99 -6.02
C LEU A 199 -7.79 15.58 -7.25
N ARG A 200 -6.83 16.45 -7.58
CA ARG A 200 -5.65 16.09 -8.38
C ARG A 200 -4.64 15.28 -7.55
N ARG A 201 -4.92 14.01 -7.30
CA ARG A 201 -3.93 12.94 -7.06
C ARG A 201 -4.52 11.66 -7.64
N THR A 202 -3.86 11.09 -8.64
CA THR A 202 -4.37 9.97 -9.44
C THR A 202 -4.40 8.67 -8.63
N ALA A 203 -5.54 8.37 -8.03
CA ALA A 203 -5.88 7.02 -7.59
C ALA A 203 -6.59 6.32 -8.76
N LYS A 204 -6.01 5.22 -9.27
CA LYS A 204 -6.71 4.35 -10.23
C LYS A 204 -7.47 3.31 -9.42
N SER A 205 -8.80 3.37 -9.48
CA SER A 205 -9.66 2.34 -8.89
C SER A 205 -9.66 1.11 -9.80
N TRP A 206 -9.26 -0.04 -9.26
CA TRP A 206 -9.45 -1.33 -9.92
C TRP A 206 -10.62 -2.05 -9.24
N MET A 207 -11.66 -2.36 -10.02
CA MET A 207 -12.84 -3.07 -9.53
C MET A 207 -12.75 -4.55 -9.91
N CYS A 208 -12.11 -5.37 -9.08
CA CYS A 208 -12.24 -6.83 -9.16
C CYS A 208 -13.56 -7.25 -8.52
N ARG A 209 -14.63 -7.39 -9.33
CA ARG A 209 -15.87 -8.03 -8.85
C ARG A 209 -15.64 -9.53 -8.73
N HIS A 210 -15.34 -10.01 -7.53
CA HIS A 210 -15.54 -11.42 -7.22
C HIS A 210 -17.05 -11.68 -7.13
N GLY A 211 -17.65 -12.21 -8.20
CA GLY A 211 -19.03 -12.65 -8.17
C GLY A 211 -19.23 -13.76 -7.12
N PRO A 212 -20.43 -13.87 -6.49
CA PRO A 212 -20.69 -14.89 -5.49
C PRO A 212 -20.47 -16.28 -6.08
N ARG A 213 -19.60 -17.06 -5.42
CA ARG A 213 -19.32 -18.46 -5.75
C ARG A 213 -20.63 -19.24 -5.55
N LYS A 214 -21.24 -19.75 -6.62
CA LYS A 214 -22.37 -20.69 -6.52
C LYS A 214 -21.92 -21.86 -5.66
N GLN A 215 -22.52 -22.03 -4.48
CA GLN A 215 -22.38 -23.25 -3.70
C GLN A 215 -22.98 -24.38 -4.53
N GLY A 216 -22.13 -25.27 -5.03
CA GLY A 216 -22.56 -26.50 -5.66
C GLY A 216 -23.23 -27.38 -4.61
N SER A 217 -24.50 -27.70 -4.83
CA SER A 217 -25.26 -28.67 -4.07
C SER A 217 -24.60 -30.05 -4.11
N SER A 218 -24.34 -30.62 -2.93
CA SER A 218 -23.90 -32.00 -2.78
C SER A 218 -24.96 -32.97 -3.35
N PRO A 219 -24.56 -34.04 -4.08
CA PRO A 219 -25.50 -35.07 -4.50
C PRO A 219 -25.92 -35.91 -3.29
N THR A 220 -27.23 -35.94 -3.04
CA THR A 220 -27.87 -36.90 -2.15
C THR A 220 -27.69 -38.31 -2.71
N ALA A 221 -26.98 -39.17 -1.99
CA ALA A 221 -26.95 -40.60 -2.28
C ALA A 221 -28.33 -41.21 -2.00
N MET A 222 -28.97 -41.75 -3.03
CA MET A 222 -30.12 -42.66 -2.87
C MET A 222 -29.63 -44.04 -2.43
N ARG A 223 -30.42 -44.64 -1.55
CA ARG A 223 -30.29 -46.02 -1.04
C ARG A 223 -30.52 -47.05 -2.13
#